data_AF-A0A537CFC0-F1
#
_entry.id   AF-A0A537CFC0-F1
#
_cell.length_a   1.000
_cell.length_b   1.000
_cell.length_c   1.000
_cell.angle_alpha   90.00
_cell.angle_beta   90.00
_cell.angle_gamma   90.00
#
_symmetry.space_group_name_H-M   'P 1'
#
loop_
_entity.id
_entity.type
_entity.pdbx_description
1 polymer ?
#
loop_
_entity_poly.entity_id
_entity_poly.type
_entity_poly.pdbx_seq_one_letter_code
_entity_poly.pdbx_strand_id
1 'polypeptide(L)' 'YVGEDAEVNFASLQNFEGDVHSTLNRRCVAQKDARMNWTIGHIGGGTTRSRVESVLNGPGAAAEDV' A
#
# COMPACT_ATOMS: atom_id res chain seq x y z
N TYR A 1 -9.70 -1.56 -4.36
CA TYR A 1 -10.88 -0.82 -3.89
C TYR A 1 -11.18 -1.31 -2.48
N VAL A 2 -11.49 -0.41 -1.55
CA VAL A 2 -11.94 -0.77 -0.19
C VAL A 2 -13.37 -0.27 -0.08
N GLY A 3 -14.32 -1.21 0.03
CA GLY A 3 -15.75 -0.93 0.06
C GLY A 3 -16.17 -0.17 1.31
N GLU A 4 -17.43 0.26 1.35
CA GLU A 4 -17.99 0.89 2.55
C GLU A 4 -17.88 -0.04 3.76
N ASP A 5 -17.51 0.53 4.91
CA ASP A 5 -17.30 -0.18 6.17
C ASP A 5 -16.28 -1.33 6.12
N ALA A 6 -15.52 -1.45 5.02
CA ALA A 6 -14.58 -2.54 4.82
C ALA A 6 -13.19 -2.20 5.35
N GLU A 7 -12.51 -3.22 5.86
CA GLU A 7 -11.12 -3.13 6.27
C GLU A 7 -10.24 -4.03 5.40
N VAL A 8 -9.14 -3.47 4.88
CA VAL A 8 -8.14 -4.22 4.13
C VAL A 8 -6.77 -4.03 4.79
N ASN A 9 -6.16 -5.17 5.12
CA ASN A 9 -4.79 -5.27 5.58
C ASN A 9 -3.93 -5.81 4.43
N PHE A 10 -3.01 -4.99 3.91
CA PHE A 10 -2.10 -5.38 2.83
C PHE A 10 -0.67 -5.45 3.36
N ALA A 11 -0.05 -6.62 3.21
CA ALA A 11 1.36 -6.81 3.54
C ALA A 11 2.17 -7.21 2.30
N SER A 12 3.33 -6.58 2.12
CA SER A 12 4.31 -6.93 1.09
C SER A 12 5.71 -6.86 1.65
N LEU A 13 6.43 -7.97 1.60
CA LEU A 13 7.85 -8.04 1.89
C LEU A 13 8.57 -8.49 0.63
N GLN A 14 9.54 -7.71 0.17
CA GLN A 14 10.44 -8.12 -0.91
C GLN A 14 11.86 -8.24 -0.40
N ASN A 15 12.58 -9.24 -0.92
CA ASN A 15 14.01 -9.40 -0.75
C ASN A 15 14.62 -9.79 -2.09
N PHE A 16 15.14 -8.81 -2.83
CA PHE A 16 15.69 -9.04 -4.17
C PHE A 16 17.22 -9.05 -4.18
N GLU A 17 17.80 -9.65 -5.21
CA GLU A 17 19.24 -9.63 -5.48
C GLU A 17 19.70 -8.23 -5.90
N GLY A 18 21.00 -7.94 -5.71
CA GLY A 18 21.57 -6.59 -5.84
C GLY A 18 21.54 -5.98 -7.24
N ASP A 19 21.27 -6.76 -8.28
CA ASP A 19 21.13 -6.32 -9.67
C ASP A 19 19.65 -6.13 -10.08
N VAL A 20 18.70 -6.33 -9.17
CA VAL A 20 17.28 -6.16 -9.44
C VAL A 20 16.85 -4.72 -9.22
N HIS A 21 16.18 -4.14 -10.22
CA HIS A 21 15.51 -2.86 -10.12
C HIS A 21 13.99 -3.06 -9.95
N SER A 22 13.43 -2.57 -8.85
CA SER A 22 12.01 -2.69 -8.51
C SER A 22 11.31 -1.33 -8.61
N THR A 23 10.25 -1.26 -9.44
CA THR A 23 9.39 -0.09 -9.54
C THR A 23 7.94 -0.48 -9.25
N LEU A 24 7.37 0.06 -8.18
CA LEU A 24 6.07 -0.33 -7.66
C LEU A 24 5.17 0.90 -7.53
N ASN A 25 3.95 0.79 -8.05
CA ASN A 25 2.88 1.76 -7.80
C ASN A 25 1.69 0.99 -7.21
N ARG A 26 1.31 1.33 -5.97
CA ARG A 26 0.15 0.76 -5.28
C ARG A 26 -0.85 1.85 -4.99
N ARG A 27 -2.13 1.54 -5.16
CA ARG A 27 -3.22 2.48 -4.91
C ARG A 27 -4.41 1.79 -4.24
N CYS A 28 -4.97 2.45 -3.23
CA CYS A 28 -6.33 2.16 -2.77
C CYS A 28 -7.29 3.33 -3.07
N VAL A 29 -8.56 2.99 -3.12
CA VAL A 29 -9.68 3.95 -3.12
C VAL A 29 -10.62 3.45 -2.03
N ALA A 30 -10.66 4.18 -0.93
CA ALA A 30 -11.39 3.84 0.28
C ALA A 30 -12.72 4.59 0.31
N GLN A 31 -13.83 3.86 0.42
CA GLN A 31 -15.18 4.43 0.50
C GLN A 31 -15.52 4.83 1.95
N LYS A 32 -16.79 5.18 2.20
CA LYS A 32 -17.24 5.63 3.52
C LYS A 32 -16.86 4.63 4.62
N ASP A 33 -16.28 5.14 5.70
CA ASP A 33 -15.88 4.39 6.90
C ASP A 33 -14.91 3.21 6.61
N ALA A 34 -14.27 3.21 5.43
CA ALA A 34 -13.34 2.18 5.01
C ALA A 34 -11.94 2.38 5.62
N ARG A 35 -11.25 1.29 5.95
CA ARG A 35 -9.90 1.31 6.52
C ARG A 35 -8.90 0.55 5.63
N MET A 36 -7.81 1.21 5.28
CA MET A 36 -6.69 0.61 4.56
C MET A 36 -5.44 0.61 5.43
N ASN A 37 -4.90 -0.57 5.74
CA ASN A 37 -3.64 -0.70 6.48
C ASN A 37 -2.58 -1.27 5.52
N TRP A 38 -1.48 -0.54 5.34
CA TRP A 38 -0.34 -0.96 4.53
C TRP A 38 0.81 -1.39 5.43
N THR A 39 1.42 -2.53 5.11
CA THR A 39 2.70 -2.97 5.68
C THR A 39 3.64 -3.30 4.54
N ILE A 40 4.67 -2.49 4.33
CA ILE A 40 5.54 -2.62 3.15
C ILE A 40 7.01 -2.57 3.55
N GLY A 41 7.69 -3.72 3.40
CA GLY A 41 9.13 -3.84 3.58
C GLY A 41 9.85 -4.05 2.26
N HIS A 42 10.92 -3.27 2.04
CA HIS A 42 11.83 -3.44 0.91
C HIS A 42 13.23 -3.79 1.44
N ILE A 43 13.69 -5.00 1.15
CA ILE A 43 15.00 -5.51 1.54
C ILE A 43 15.75 -5.92 0.26
N GLY A 44 17.06 -5.73 0.23
CA GLY A 44 17.86 -6.00 -0.96
C GLY A 44 17.48 -5.14 -2.18
N GLY A 45 17.80 -5.63 -3.37
CA GLY A 45 17.61 -4.89 -4.62
C GLY A 45 18.73 -3.89 -4.90
N GLY A 46 19.02 -3.65 -6.18
CA GLY A 46 19.93 -2.57 -6.59
C GLY A 46 19.26 -1.21 -6.46
N THR A 47 18.02 -1.07 -6.95
CA THR A 47 17.23 0.16 -6.76
C THR A 47 15.76 -0.19 -6.57
N THR A 48 15.13 0.38 -5.56
CA THR A 48 13.69 0.30 -5.36
C THR A 48 13.05 1.68 -5.39
N ARG A 49 12.05 1.85 -6.25
CA ARG A 49 11.13 3.00 -6.26
C ARG A 49 9.73 2.49 -5.92
N SER A 50 9.22 2.87 -4.76
CA SER A 50 7.88 2.50 -4.31
C SER A 50 7.01 3.73 -4.11
N ARG A 51 5.86 3.76 -4.75
CA ARG A 51 4.81 4.76 -4.53
C ARG A 51 3.56 4.07 -4.02
N VAL A 52 3.02 4.59 -2.94
CA VAL A 52 1.73 4.19 -2.35
C VAL A 52 0.82 5.41 -2.38
N GLU A 53 -0.43 5.21 -2.78
CA GLU A 53 -1.44 6.26 -2.83
C GLU A 53 -2.73 5.77 -2.19
N SER A 54 -3.25 6.53 -1.23
CA SER A 54 -4.51 6.26 -0.57
C SER A 54 -5.51 7.36 -0.91
N VAL A 55 -6.53 7.03 -1.72
CA VAL A 55 -7.62 7.96 -2.05
C VAL A 55 -8.75 7.75 -1.06
N LEU A 56 -8.92 8.67 -0.12
CA LEU A 56 -9.98 8.68 0.87
C LEU A 56 -11.24 9.31 0.25
N ASN A 57 -12.05 8.47 -0.40
CA ASN A 57 -13.16 8.88 -1.26
C ASN A 57 -14.50 9.02 -0.52
N GLY A 58 -14.62 8.49 0.70
CA GLY A 58 -15.81 8.61 1.53
C GLY A 58 -15.53 9.24 2.90
N PRO A 59 -16.54 9.84 3.55
CA PRO A 59 -16.42 10.30 4.94
C PRO A 59 -15.97 9.16 5.86
N GLY A 60 -15.12 9.46 6.84
CA GLY A 60 -14.62 8.45 7.80
C GLY A 60 -13.61 7.45 7.22
N ALA A 61 -13.31 7.50 5.92
CA ALA A 61 -12.25 6.69 5.33
C ALA A 61 -10.89 7.02 5.96
N ALA A 62 -10.11 5.99 6.26
CA ALA A 62 -8.78 6.13 6.85
C ALA A 62 -7.77 5.21 6.16
N ALA A 63 -6.51 5.63 6.18
CA ALA A 63 -5.39 4.81 5.75
C ALA A 63 -4.20 5.00 6.69
N GLU A 64 -3.52 3.90 7.00
CA GLU A 64 -2.31 3.87 7.82
C GLU A 64 -1.20 3.08 7.11
N ASP A 65 0.04 3.55 7.24
CA ASP A 65 1.24 2.92 6.69
C ASP A 65 2.17 2.52 7.84
N VAL A 66 2.60 1.25 7.86
CA VAL A 66 3.52 0.64 8.86
C VAL A 66 4.77 0.07 8.19
#